data_AF-A0A3R9V6I5-F1
#
_entry.id   AF-A0A3R9V6I5-F1
#
_cell.length_a   1.000
_cell.length_b   1.000
_cell.length_c   1.000
_cell.angle_alpha   90.00
_cell.angle_beta   90.00
_cell.angle_gamma   90.00
#
_symmetry.space_group_name_H-M   'P 1'
#
loop_
_entity.id
_entity.type
_entity.pdbx_description
1 polymer ?
#
loop_
_entity_poly.entity_id
_entity_poly.type
_entity_poly.pdbx_seq_one_letter_code
_entity_poly.pdbx_strand_id
1 'polypeptide(L)'
;MKPTVLKALEEWKEAWDATQERAVNALCLALPGLGASKTPAYCCPHTLVIDKPNILGEGKVCIDDDGLATIELTDVPNAVIAEAVDALFGIGWFDGADGPLDEAGPGTYYYDSEQPRAEYVVKLGENDVGSIGVDCLPIGWAGELLEALTAARERQEQEAAATG
;
A
#
# COMPACT_ATOMS: atom_id res chain seq x y z
N MET A 1 1.55 -27.11 29.70
CA MET A 1 1.01 -25.74 29.89
C MET A 1 -0.21 -25.82 30.79
N LYS A 2 -0.47 -24.83 31.68
CA LYS A 2 -1.67 -24.86 32.54
C LYS A 2 -2.93 -24.74 31.67
N PRO A 3 -4.05 -25.42 32.00
CA PRO A 3 -5.30 -25.33 31.22
C PRO A 3 -5.79 -23.89 31.00
N THR A 4 -5.62 -23.02 31.99
CA THR A 4 -5.98 -21.60 31.88
C THR A 4 -5.13 -20.84 30.86
N VAL A 5 -3.86 -21.21 30.69
CA VAL A 5 -2.98 -20.60 29.70
C VAL A 5 -3.33 -21.11 28.29
N LEU A 6 -3.67 -22.39 28.14
CA LEU A 6 -4.15 -22.93 26.86
C LEU A 6 -5.40 -22.20 26.39
N LYS A 7 -6.38 -22.02 27.29
CA LYS A 7 -7.60 -21.27 27.00
C LYS A 7 -7.31 -19.82 26.60
N ALA A 8 -6.41 -19.13 27.32
CA ALA A 8 -6.05 -17.76 26.99
C ALA A 8 -5.35 -17.63 25.62
N LEU A 9 -4.53 -18.60 25.24
CA LEU A 9 -3.89 -18.62 23.91
C LEU A 9 -4.89 -18.93 22.79
N GLU A 10 -5.89 -19.76 23.05
CA GLU A 10 -6.99 -20.04 22.12
C GLU A 10 -7.83 -18.78 21.88
N GLU A 11 -8.27 -18.10 22.94
CA GLU A 11 -9.00 -16.82 22.84
C GLU A 11 -8.18 -15.73 22.14
N TRP A 12 -6.88 -15.64 22.45
CA TRP A 12 -5.98 -14.71 21.77
C TRP A 12 -5.87 -15.03 20.28
N LYS A 13 -5.72 -16.31 19.91
CA LYS A 13 -5.65 -16.73 18.51
C LYS A 13 -6.94 -16.40 17.76
N GLU A 14 -8.11 -16.66 18.33
CA GLU A 14 -9.40 -16.33 17.71
C GLU A 14 -9.52 -14.82 17.45
N ALA A 15 -9.13 -14.00 18.43
CA ALA A 15 -9.14 -12.54 18.27
C ALA A 15 -8.14 -12.09 17.20
N TRP A 16 -6.97 -12.73 17.11
CA TRP A 16 -5.96 -12.45 16.10
C TRP A 16 -6.43 -12.78 14.69
N ASP A 17 -6.96 -13.99 14.48
CA ASP A 17 -7.49 -14.43 13.19
C ASP A 17 -8.61 -13.48 12.72
N ALA A 18 -9.53 -13.09 13.61
CA ALA A 18 -10.58 -12.11 13.29
C ALA A 18 -10.03 -10.70 12.97
N THR A 19 -8.90 -10.32 13.55
CA THR A 19 -8.24 -9.03 13.25
C THR A 19 -7.62 -9.05 11.87
N GLN A 20 -6.95 -10.15 11.50
CA GLN A 20 -6.37 -10.37 10.17
C GLN A 20 -7.44 -10.35 9.07
N GLU A 21 -8.58 -11.01 9.28
CA GLU A 21 -9.70 -10.96 8.33
C GLU A 21 -10.24 -9.54 8.11
N ARG A 22 -10.34 -8.75 9.18
CA ARG A 22 -10.78 -7.34 9.10
C ARG A 22 -9.74 -6.46 8.41
N ALA A 23 -8.46 -6.75 8.60
CA ALA A 23 -7.38 -6.06 7.92
C ALA A 23 -7.44 -6.30 6.40
N VAL A 24 -7.62 -7.56 5.98
CA VAL A 24 -7.85 -7.89 4.56
C VAL A 24 -9.04 -7.08 4.00
N ASN A 25 -10.18 -7.08 4.71
CA ASN A 25 -11.35 -6.34 4.26
C ASN A 25 -11.10 -4.82 4.16
N ALA A 26 -10.39 -4.22 5.12
CA ALA A 26 -10.04 -2.80 5.09
C ALA A 26 -9.20 -2.45 3.85
N LEU A 27 -8.18 -3.25 3.55
CA LEU A 27 -7.30 -3.04 2.39
C LEU A 27 -8.06 -3.25 1.07
N CYS A 28 -8.95 -4.24 0.98
CA CYS A 28 -9.80 -4.45 -0.19
C CYS A 28 -10.80 -3.31 -0.42
N LEU A 29 -11.24 -2.63 0.64
CA LEU A 29 -12.10 -1.44 0.53
C LEU A 29 -11.31 -0.21 0.08
N ALA A 30 -10.07 -0.07 0.56
CA ALA A 30 -9.18 1.04 0.19
C ALA A 30 -8.69 0.97 -1.25
N LEU A 31 -8.47 -0.23 -1.79
CA LEU A 31 -8.15 -0.47 -3.20
C LEU A 31 -9.15 -1.46 -3.83
N PRO A 32 -10.25 -0.96 -4.43
CA PRO A 32 -11.19 -1.82 -5.15
C PRO A 32 -10.49 -2.57 -6.29
N GLY A 33 -10.64 -3.90 -6.31
CA GLY A 33 -9.90 -4.78 -7.24
C GLY A 33 -8.70 -5.48 -6.60
N LEU A 34 -8.43 -5.22 -5.32
CA LEU A 34 -7.53 -6.05 -4.55
C LEU A 34 -8.26 -7.34 -4.12
N GLY A 35 -7.73 -8.49 -4.52
CA GLY A 35 -8.34 -9.81 -4.29
C GLY A 35 -7.36 -10.81 -3.68
N ALA A 36 -7.87 -11.88 -3.07
CA ALA A 36 -7.03 -12.92 -2.51
C ALA A 36 -6.16 -13.58 -3.60
N SER A 37 -4.86 -13.67 -3.33
CA SER A 37 -3.95 -14.43 -4.19
C SER A 37 -4.33 -15.91 -4.18
N LYS A 38 -4.21 -16.57 -5.33
CA LYS A 38 -4.36 -18.03 -5.44
C LYS A 38 -3.24 -18.79 -4.72
N THR A 39 -2.11 -18.12 -4.51
CA THR A 39 -0.93 -18.67 -3.86
C THR A 39 -0.44 -17.66 -2.82
N PRO A 40 -0.49 -18.00 -1.52
CA PRO A 40 0.11 -17.16 -0.49
C PRO A 40 1.60 -16.98 -0.76
N ALA A 41 2.15 -15.80 -0.48
CA ALA A 41 3.59 -15.66 -0.36
C ALA A 41 4.04 -16.48 0.87
N TYR A 42 5.10 -17.28 0.73
CA TYR A 42 5.57 -18.17 1.81
C TYR A 42 5.80 -17.49 3.16
N CYS A 43 6.06 -16.18 3.16
CA CYS A 43 6.33 -15.38 4.35
C CYS A 43 5.09 -14.70 4.99
N CYS A 44 3.93 -14.65 4.31
CA CYS A 44 2.79 -13.87 4.77
C CYS A 44 1.51 -14.72 4.82
N PRO A 45 0.77 -14.76 5.94
CA PRO A 45 -0.51 -15.48 6.04
C PRO A 45 -1.54 -15.04 4.99
N HIS A 46 -1.56 -13.74 4.67
CA HIS A 46 -2.44 -13.17 3.67
C HIS A 46 -1.64 -12.46 2.59
N THR A 47 -1.89 -12.83 1.34
CA THR A 47 -1.38 -12.13 0.16
C THR A 47 -2.56 -11.79 -0.73
N LEU A 48 -2.69 -10.52 -1.04
CA LEU A 48 -3.67 -9.97 -1.95
C LEU A 48 -2.96 -9.48 -3.21
N VAL A 49 -3.63 -9.56 -4.35
CA VAL A 49 -3.10 -9.13 -5.64
C VAL A 49 -4.13 -8.26 -6.34
N ILE A 50 -3.68 -7.35 -7.20
CA ILE A 50 -4.60 -6.60 -8.05
C ILE A 50 -5.20 -7.57 -9.08
N ASP A 51 -6.50 -7.82 -8.97
CA ASP A 51 -7.25 -8.73 -9.85
C ASP A 51 -7.61 -8.07 -11.19
N LYS A 52 -7.58 -6.73 -11.22
CA LYS A 52 -7.89 -5.86 -12.37
C LYS A 52 -6.77 -4.84 -12.56
N PRO A 53 -5.74 -5.17 -13.36
CA PRO A 53 -4.50 -4.39 -13.45
C PRO A 53 -4.66 -2.96 -14.00
N ASN A 54 -5.83 -2.62 -14.56
CA ASN A 54 -6.07 -1.29 -15.14
C ASN A 54 -6.66 -0.27 -14.16
N ILE A 55 -6.89 -0.64 -12.89
CA ILE A 55 -7.42 0.30 -11.89
C ILE A 55 -6.29 1.22 -11.41
N LEU A 56 -5.23 0.67 -10.83
CA LEU A 56 -4.11 1.45 -10.30
C LEU A 56 -2.75 1.06 -10.92
N GLY A 57 -2.63 -0.18 -11.39
CA GLY A 57 -1.40 -0.81 -11.86
C GLY A 57 -1.43 -2.30 -11.55
N GLU A 58 -0.27 -2.93 -11.50
CA GLU A 58 -0.09 -4.32 -11.08
C GLU A 58 0.57 -4.40 -9.71
N GLY A 59 0.38 -5.49 -8.98
CA GLY A 59 1.07 -5.65 -7.70
C GLY A 59 0.36 -6.53 -6.69
N LYS A 60 0.89 -6.45 -5.47
CA LYS A 60 0.43 -7.22 -4.31
C LYS A 60 0.43 -6.39 -3.04
N VAL A 61 -0.42 -6.80 -2.11
CA VAL A 61 -0.43 -6.33 -0.72
C VAL A 61 -0.42 -7.57 0.17
N CYS A 62 0.59 -7.69 1.01
CA CYS A 62 0.71 -8.80 1.96
C CYS A 62 0.43 -8.30 3.37
N ILE A 63 -0.12 -9.16 4.23
CA ILE A 63 -0.21 -8.92 5.67
C ILE A 63 0.61 -9.99 6.37
N ASP A 64 1.55 -9.58 7.20
CA ASP A 64 2.40 -10.49 7.98
C ASP A 64 1.73 -10.98 9.28
N ASP A 65 2.44 -11.81 10.03
CA ASP A 65 2.01 -12.38 11.30
C ASP A 65 2.05 -11.41 12.48
N ASP A 66 2.56 -10.18 12.27
CA ASP A 66 2.52 -9.06 13.20
C ASP A 66 1.39 -8.05 12.84
N GLY A 67 0.65 -8.30 11.75
CA GLY A 67 -0.44 -7.44 11.30
C GLY A 67 0.04 -6.15 10.64
N LEU A 68 1.24 -6.18 10.06
CA LEU A 68 1.78 -5.12 9.22
C LEU A 68 1.59 -5.50 7.75
N ALA A 69 1.38 -4.49 6.93
CA ALA A 69 1.23 -4.62 5.50
C ALA A 69 2.55 -4.32 4.79
N THR A 70 2.85 -5.14 3.78
CA THR A 70 3.81 -4.81 2.72
C THR A 70 3.03 -4.54 1.44
N ILE A 71 3.30 -3.41 0.79
CA ILE A 71 2.67 -2.99 -0.47
C ILE A 71 3.74 -2.96 -1.55
N GLU A 72 3.51 -3.65 -2.67
CA GLU A 72 4.38 -3.59 -3.84
C GLU A 72 3.50 -3.38 -5.08
N LEU A 73 3.52 -2.17 -5.64
CA LEU A 73 2.78 -1.83 -6.85
C LEU A 73 3.74 -1.38 -7.96
N THR A 74 3.46 -1.79 -9.18
CA THR A 74 4.18 -1.44 -10.40
C THR A 74 3.21 -0.95 -11.48
N ASP A 75 3.77 -0.31 -12.51
CA ASP A 75 3.00 0.23 -13.63
C ASP A 75 1.93 1.25 -13.20
N VAL A 76 2.21 1.96 -12.10
CA VAL A 76 1.35 3.03 -11.56
C VAL A 76 1.78 4.35 -12.21
N PRO A 77 0.87 5.20 -12.71
CA PRO A 77 1.26 6.48 -13.31
C PRO A 77 2.06 7.35 -12.32
N ASN A 78 3.15 7.98 -12.79
CA ASN A 78 4.01 8.81 -11.95
C ASN A 78 3.23 9.91 -11.23
N ALA A 79 2.33 10.58 -11.94
CA ALA A 79 1.53 11.66 -11.37
C ALA A 79 0.58 11.16 -10.26
N VAL A 80 0.07 9.92 -10.36
CA VAL A 80 -0.76 9.31 -9.31
C VAL A 80 0.08 9.03 -8.06
N ILE A 81 1.29 8.50 -8.24
CA ILE A 81 2.22 8.25 -7.13
C ILE A 81 2.57 9.58 -6.45
N ALA A 82 2.99 10.58 -7.23
CA ALA A 82 3.40 11.88 -6.72
C ALA A 82 2.28 12.57 -5.93
N GLU A 83 1.08 12.66 -6.50
CA GLU A 83 -0.07 13.27 -5.85
C GLU A 83 -0.44 12.57 -4.54
N ALA A 84 -0.49 11.23 -4.54
CA ALA A 84 -0.85 10.46 -3.35
C ALA A 84 0.19 10.62 -2.23
N VAL A 85 1.48 10.56 -2.58
CA VAL A 85 2.59 10.70 -1.62
C VAL A 85 2.61 12.11 -1.04
N ASP A 86 2.55 13.16 -1.87
CA ASP A 86 2.55 14.54 -1.39
C ASP A 86 1.31 14.86 -0.55
N ALA A 87 0.16 14.24 -0.83
CA ALA A 87 -1.05 14.40 -0.01
C ALA A 87 -0.92 13.76 1.38
N LEU A 88 -0.23 12.63 1.50
CA LEU A 88 -0.11 11.89 2.76
C LEU A 88 0.99 12.43 3.67
N PHE A 89 2.17 12.69 3.10
CA PHE A 89 3.35 13.10 3.87
C PHE A 89 3.53 14.61 3.86
N GLY A 90 3.06 15.28 2.80
CA GLY A 90 3.45 16.63 2.47
C GLY A 90 4.62 16.66 1.50
N ILE A 91 4.93 17.86 1.01
CA ILE A 91 5.97 18.10 0.02
C ILE A 91 7.37 18.01 0.65
N GLY A 92 8.32 17.39 -0.07
CA GLY A 92 9.75 17.39 0.28
C GLY A 92 10.16 16.43 1.40
N TRP A 93 9.34 15.42 1.69
CA TRP A 93 9.64 14.40 2.72
C TRP A 93 10.52 13.25 2.22
N PHE A 94 10.52 12.99 0.92
CA PHE A 94 11.29 11.90 0.33
C PHE A 94 12.71 12.34 -0.04
N ASP A 95 13.68 11.55 0.37
CA ASP A 95 15.08 11.74 0.02
C ASP A 95 15.25 11.77 -1.51
N GLY A 96 15.85 12.84 -2.00
CA GLY A 96 16.04 13.09 -3.43
C GLY A 96 15.01 14.02 -4.06
N ALA A 97 13.96 14.43 -3.34
CA ALA A 97 12.98 15.42 -3.79
C ALA A 97 13.01 16.68 -2.90
N ASP A 98 13.55 17.79 -3.41
CA ASP A 98 13.60 19.09 -2.71
C ASP A 98 12.25 19.85 -2.75
N GLY A 99 11.26 19.32 -3.48
CA GLY A 99 9.96 19.93 -3.75
C GLY A 99 8.88 18.87 -3.99
N PRO A 100 7.75 19.23 -4.65
CA PRO A 100 6.71 18.28 -5.02
C PRO A 100 7.30 17.11 -5.81
N LEU A 101 6.79 15.91 -5.58
CA LEU A 101 7.41 14.72 -6.14
C LEU A 101 7.28 14.65 -7.66
N ASP A 102 6.22 15.23 -8.23
CA ASP A 102 6.02 15.34 -9.68
C ASP A 102 7.04 16.27 -10.37
N GLU A 103 7.58 17.25 -9.64
CA GLU A 103 8.63 18.16 -10.11
C GLU A 103 10.05 17.56 -9.99
N ALA A 104 10.23 16.50 -9.20
CA ALA A 104 11.52 15.88 -8.95
C ALA A 104 12.08 15.08 -10.14
N GLY A 105 11.21 14.73 -11.11
CA GLY A 105 11.55 13.98 -12.32
C GLY A 105 11.67 12.46 -12.11
N PRO A 106 12.11 11.70 -13.13
CA PRO A 106 12.35 10.27 -12.98
C PRO A 106 13.50 9.98 -12.00
N GLY A 107 13.31 9.01 -11.11
CA GLY A 107 14.25 8.75 -10.04
C GLY A 107 13.77 7.66 -9.08
N THR A 108 14.57 7.40 -8.05
CA THR A 108 14.18 6.57 -6.91
C THR A 108 14.35 7.38 -5.64
N TYR A 109 13.28 7.41 -4.85
CA TYR A 109 13.07 8.27 -3.72
C TYR A 109 12.77 7.39 -2.52
N TYR A 110 13.35 7.74 -1.38
CA TYR A 110 13.26 6.94 -0.17
C TYR A 110 12.66 7.77 0.95
N TYR A 111 11.90 7.13 1.82
CA TYR A 111 11.48 7.75 3.07
C TYR A 111 11.41 6.67 4.14
N ASP A 112 12.20 6.85 5.19
CA ASP A 112 12.16 5.99 6.37
C ASP A 112 11.37 6.71 7.45
N SER A 113 10.16 6.24 7.72
CA SER A 113 9.30 6.84 8.73
C SER A 113 9.57 6.25 10.10
N GLU A 114 10.04 7.04 11.07
CA GLU A 114 10.24 6.57 12.45
C GLU A 114 8.91 6.16 13.15
N GLN A 115 7.79 6.72 12.71
CA GLN A 115 6.44 6.36 13.14
C GLN A 115 5.55 6.34 11.90
N PRO A 116 5.27 5.16 11.32
CA PRO A 116 5.07 3.90 12.05
C PRO A 116 6.23 2.88 12.04
N ARG A 117 7.46 3.25 11.63
CA ARG A 117 8.56 2.31 11.28
C ARG A 117 8.29 1.56 9.98
N ALA A 118 7.96 2.32 8.95
CA ALA A 118 7.79 1.82 7.60
C ALA A 118 8.87 2.42 6.69
N GLU A 119 9.37 1.59 5.77
CA GLU A 119 10.34 1.97 4.76
C GLU A 119 9.61 2.13 3.43
N TYR A 120 9.72 3.30 2.82
CA TYR A 120 9.08 3.63 1.56
C TYR A 120 10.12 3.74 0.46
N VAL A 121 9.86 3.07 -0.66
CA VAL A 121 10.64 3.17 -1.89
C VAL A 121 9.70 3.56 -3.02
N VAL A 122 9.82 4.80 -3.48
CA VAL A 122 9.06 5.31 -4.62
C VAL A 122 9.99 5.43 -5.81
N LYS A 123 9.57 4.91 -6.95
CA LYS A 123 10.29 5.06 -8.22
C LYS A 123 9.39 5.74 -9.24
N LEU A 124 9.81 6.89 -9.74
CA LEU A 124 9.20 7.54 -10.89
C LEU A 124 9.97 7.14 -12.15
N GLY A 125 9.29 6.56 -13.14
CA GLY A 125 9.94 6.07 -14.37
C GLY A 125 9.97 7.11 -15.50
N GLU A 126 10.77 6.85 -16.53
CA GLU A 126 10.91 7.76 -17.68
C GLU A 126 9.71 7.75 -18.65
N ASN A 127 8.80 6.78 -18.52
CA ASN A 127 7.63 6.60 -19.39
C ASN A 127 6.31 6.96 -18.67
N ASP A 128 6.35 7.93 -17.76
CA ASP A 128 5.21 8.36 -16.93
C ASP A 128 4.55 7.25 -16.08
N VAL A 129 5.24 6.12 -15.89
CA VAL A 129 4.84 5.02 -15.00
C VAL A 129 5.99 4.65 -14.07
N GLY A 130 5.63 4.30 -12.85
CA GLY A 130 6.54 4.07 -11.74
C GLY A 130 6.12 2.88 -10.88
N SER A 131 6.72 2.80 -9.69
CA SER A 131 6.42 1.79 -8.69
C SER A 131 6.47 2.37 -7.29
N ILE A 132 5.68 1.80 -6.39
CA ILE A 132 5.72 2.10 -4.95
C ILE A 132 5.89 0.80 -4.18
N GLY A 133 6.92 0.75 -3.35
CA GLY A 133 7.19 -0.31 -2.39
C GLY A 133 7.10 0.25 -0.98
N VAL A 134 6.40 -0.42 -0.08
CA VAL A 134 6.37 -0.07 1.34
C VAL A 134 6.43 -1.33 2.18
N ASP A 135 7.33 -1.35 3.16
CA ASP A 135 7.47 -2.45 4.11
C ASP A 135 7.06 -2.06 5.54
N CYS A 136 6.53 -3.04 6.28
CA CYS A 136 6.17 -2.92 7.70
C CYS A 136 5.14 -1.82 8.05
N LEU A 137 4.18 -1.56 7.17
CA LEU A 137 3.19 -0.49 7.35
C LEU A 137 1.97 -0.94 8.16
N PRO A 138 1.57 -0.29 9.26
CA PRO A 138 0.34 -0.65 9.97
C PRO A 138 -0.88 -0.55 9.08
N ILE A 139 -1.84 -1.46 9.26
CA ILE A 139 -3.03 -1.59 8.39
C ILE A 139 -3.78 -0.27 8.18
N GLY A 140 -3.92 0.56 9.22
CA GLY A 140 -4.59 1.85 9.09
C GLY A 140 -3.90 2.77 8.06
N TRP A 141 -2.57 2.87 8.15
CA TRP A 141 -1.76 3.70 7.26
C TRP A 141 -1.67 3.10 5.86
N ALA A 142 -1.66 1.76 5.76
CA ALA A 142 -1.75 1.05 4.50
C ALA A 142 -3.09 1.33 3.79
N GLY A 143 -4.19 1.35 4.55
CA GLY A 143 -5.50 1.75 4.05
C GLY A 143 -5.50 3.19 3.52
N GLU A 144 -4.95 4.13 4.29
CA GLU A 144 -4.84 5.55 3.88
C GLU A 144 -3.98 5.71 2.61
N LEU A 145 -2.86 4.98 2.49
CA LEU A 145 -2.03 5.01 1.29
C LEU A 145 -2.76 4.49 0.06
N LEU A 146 -3.41 3.34 0.18
CA LEU A 146 -4.16 2.73 -0.92
C LEU A 146 -5.37 3.60 -1.34
N GLU A 147 -6.04 4.23 -0.38
CA GLU A 147 -7.12 5.19 -0.64
C GLU A 147 -6.59 6.42 -1.40
N ALA A 148 -5.47 7.02 -0.94
CA ALA A 148 -4.88 8.19 -1.58
C ALA A 148 -4.48 7.91 -3.03
N LEU A 149 -3.87 6.75 -3.29
CA LEU A 149 -3.52 6.29 -4.64
C LEU A 149 -4.76 6.12 -5.53
N THR A 150 -5.79 5.46 -5.00
CA THR A 150 -7.06 5.26 -5.73
C THR A 150 -7.72 6.60 -6.04
N ALA A 151 -7.80 7.50 -5.06
CA ALA A 151 -8.43 8.80 -5.23
C ALA A 151 -7.67 9.71 -6.23
N ALA A 152 -6.34 9.70 -6.20
CA ALA A 152 -5.50 10.40 -7.17
C ALA A 152 -5.74 9.86 -8.59
N ARG A 153 -5.80 8.54 -8.73
CA ARG A 153 -6.10 7.89 -10.01
C ARG A 153 -7.46 8.26 -10.57
N GLU A 154 -8.51 8.23 -9.75
CA GLU A 154 -9.86 8.61 -10.15
C GLU A 154 -9.93 10.06 -10.63
N ARG A 155 -9.21 10.98 -9.98
CA ARG A 155 -9.14 12.39 -10.41
C ARG A 155 -8.49 12.52 -11.79
N GLN A 156 -7.37 11.84 -12.02
CA GLN A 156 -6.71 11.89 -13.33
C GLN A 156 -7.56 11.31 -14.46
N GLU A 157 -8.31 10.24 -14.20
CA GLU A 157 -9.23 9.69 -15.19
C GLU A 157 -10.37 10.66 -15.51
N GLN A 158 -10.89 11.38 -14.51
CA GLN A 158 -11.91 12.40 -14.71
C GLN A 158 -11.39 13.60 -15.51
N GLU A 159 -10.17 14.06 -15.22
CA GLU A 159 -9.51 15.16 -15.95
C GLU A 159 -9.22 14.80 -17.41
N ALA A 160 -8.72 13.58 -17.66
CA ALA A 160 -8.52 13.06 -19.01
C ALA A 160 -9.85 12.96 -19.79
N ALA A 161 -10.93 12.51 -19.14
CA ALA A 161 -12.25 12.44 -19.76
C ALA A 161 -12.86 13.83 -20.04
N ALA A 162 -12.49 14.86 -19.28
CA ALA A 162 -12.97 16.22 -19.49
C ALA A 162 -12.24 16.99 -20.60
N THR A 163 -11.05 16.52 -20.99
CA THR A 163 -10.16 17.19 -21.97
C THR A 163 -10.10 16.49 -23.34
N GLY A 164 -10.64 15.28 -23.46
CA GLY A 164 -10.76 14.51 -24.71
C GLY A 164 -12.11 14.63 -25.39
#